data_AF-A0A2A5XFW4-F1
#
_entry.id   AF-A0A2A5XFW4-F1
#
_cell.length_a   1.000
_cell.length_b   1.000
_cell.length_c   1.000
_cell.angle_alpha   90.00
_cell.angle_beta   90.00
_cell.angle_gamma   90.00
#
_symmetry.space_group_name_H-M   'P 1'
#
loop_
_entity.id
_entity.type
_entity.pdbx_description
1 polymer ?
#
loop_
_entity_poly.entity_id
_entity_poly.type
_entity_poly.pdbx_seq_one_letter_code
_entity_poly.pdbx_strand_id
1 'polypeptide(L)'
;MRKYFLFILFFCTIKISAQEITGQWHFNSIINKIGDTLITVTEKDFMEIKSDGTFHYELKAKNNLVAKGTWDRTDDLLSFNYSIPSDSIRYYTIQINGNELTLNENDVNFSFTKKETIKVINAKTETSRLENIIRGIIGLTTLLLIAVACSRNRKKINWELVFKGLFIQFIFAIGILKVPFVASVFNQISKGFVKVISFTQAGTDFLFASFITGKIEAPMVNFMVQVLPTIIFFSALTSLFYYLGILQKVVYFFAWMMKKFMKLSGSESLAAVGNIFLGQTEAPLLVSPYLGKMTKSEIFCLMSGGMATIAGGVLAAYIGFLGGSDPVEQLLFAKHLLAASVLSAPAAVIAAKIIIPETEEYNQELKLSEDKIGSNALEAISKGTSDGIRLAVNVGAMLLVFTAIIAMGNYLTNDLIGNWTGINNWIVANTSYTGLTMQFIVGYSFAPIAWLMGIAWEDAVLVGQLLGEKTILNEFYAYKTLGEMKAASLFTYEKSIVMATYILCGFANFASIGIQIGGIGALAPSRKGLLSELGILALVAGTLASLFTAVIVGMML
;
A
#
# COMPACT_ATOMS: atom_id res chain seq x y z
N MET A 1 -11.31 -41.43 15.47
CA MET A 1 -11.77 -42.43 14.49
C MET A 1 -12.86 -41.80 13.63
N ARG A 2 -12.67 -41.79 12.29
CA ARG A 2 -13.68 -41.71 11.21
C ARG A 2 -14.65 -40.49 11.23
N LYS A 3 -14.79 -39.67 10.19
CA LYS A 3 -14.80 -39.94 8.75
C LYS A 3 -14.38 -38.71 7.93
N TYR A 4 -13.51 -38.95 6.96
CA TYR A 4 -13.35 -38.16 5.74
C TYR A 4 -14.52 -38.43 4.79
N PHE A 5 -15.02 -37.40 4.10
CA PHE A 5 -15.68 -37.50 2.79
C PHE A 5 -15.55 -36.12 2.11
N LEU A 6 -14.59 -35.92 1.21
CA LEU A 6 -14.71 -36.08 -0.25
C LEU A 6 -15.80 -35.20 -0.88
N PHE A 7 -15.38 -34.06 -1.43
CA PHE A 7 -15.93 -33.55 -2.68
C PHE A 7 -14.75 -33.04 -3.55
N ILE A 8 -14.23 -33.96 -4.35
CA ILE A 8 -13.48 -33.67 -5.57
C ILE A 8 -14.51 -33.72 -6.68
N LEU A 9 -14.79 -32.59 -7.32
CA LEU A 9 -15.46 -32.56 -8.62
C LEU A 9 -15.01 -31.30 -9.37
N PHE A 10 -13.99 -31.52 -10.20
CA PHE A 10 -13.93 -31.12 -11.60
C PHE A 10 -14.78 -29.89 -11.99
N PHE A 11 -14.12 -28.76 -12.23
CA PHE A 11 -14.49 -27.90 -13.35
C PHE A 11 -13.20 -27.44 -14.02
N CYS A 12 -13.00 -27.94 -15.25
CA CYS A 12 -12.05 -27.41 -16.21
C CYS A 12 -12.21 -25.90 -16.30
N THR A 13 -11.20 -25.14 -15.86
CA THR A 13 -11.06 -23.76 -16.29
C THR A 13 -10.61 -23.78 -17.74
N ILE A 14 -11.55 -23.58 -18.66
CA ILE A 14 -11.24 -23.08 -19.99
C ILE A 14 -10.53 -21.74 -19.76
N LYS A 15 -9.20 -21.69 -20.02
CA LYS A 15 -8.46 -20.44 -20.08
C LYS A 15 -8.92 -19.70 -21.33
N ILE A 16 -9.96 -18.88 -21.21
CA ILE A 16 -10.12 -17.75 -22.13
C ILE A 16 -9.20 -16.66 -21.59
N SER A 17 -7.95 -16.66 -22.05
CA SER A 17 -7.12 -15.46 -21.95
C SER A 17 -7.71 -14.46 -22.94
N ALA A 18 -8.39 -13.43 -22.44
CA ALA A 18 -8.63 -12.25 -23.24
C ALA A 18 -7.25 -11.64 -23.55
N GLN A 19 -6.79 -11.75 -24.80
CA GLN A 19 -5.53 -11.16 -25.23
C GLN A 19 -5.75 -9.67 -25.46
N GLU A 20 -5.07 -8.84 -24.66
CA GLU A 20 -5.14 -7.38 -24.75
C GLU A 20 -4.35 -6.85 -25.96
N ILE A 21 -5.02 -6.04 -26.78
CA ILE A 21 -4.43 -5.40 -27.98
C ILE A 21 -3.74 -4.07 -27.65
N THR A 22 -3.90 -3.56 -26.42
CA THR A 22 -3.33 -2.29 -25.98
C THR A 22 -1.82 -2.38 -25.79
N GLY A 23 -1.12 -1.29 -26.13
CA GLY A 23 0.32 -1.17 -26.02
C GLY A 23 0.97 -0.57 -27.27
N GLN A 24 2.30 -0.47 -27.23
CA GLN A 24 3.12 -0.03 -28.36
C GLN A 24 3.61 -1.24 -29.14
N TRP A 25 3.26 -1.27 -30.42
CA TRP A 25 3.52 -2.33 -31.38
C TRP A 25 4.49 -1.81 -32.44
N HIS A 26 5.60 -2.51 -32.67
CA HIS A 26 6.55 -2.14 -33.73
C HIS A 26 6.26 -2.93 -35.00
N PHE A 27 6.34 -2.29 -36.16
CA PHE A 27 6.14 -2.97 -37.43
C PHE A 27 7.28 -3.98 -37.68
N ASN A 28 6.91 -5.23 -37.95
CA ASN A 28 7.84 -6.27 -38.38
C ASN A 28 7.84 -6.40 -39.90
N SER A 29 6.66 -6.41 -40.52
CA SER A 29 6.54 -6.51 -41.98
C SER A 29 5.17 -6.03 -42.48
N ILE A 30 5.12 -5.55 -43.72
CA ILE A 30 3.88 -5.28 -44.45
C ILE A 30 3.96 -6.00 -45.78
N ILE A 31 3.23 -7.11 -45.90
CA ILE A 31 3.33 -8.04 -47.05
C ILE A 31 1.97 -8.33 -47.67
N ASN A 32 1.97 -8.69 -48.95
CA ASN A 32 0.78 -9.26 -49.59
C ASN A 32 0.64 -10.77 -49.24
N LYS A 33 -0.47 -11.38 -49.65
CA LYS A 33 -0.76 -12.81 -49.48
C LYS A 33 0.26 -13.78 -50.14
N ILE A 34 1.05 -13.29 -51.10
CA ILE A 34 2.06 -14.06 -51.85
C ILE A 34 3.44 -13.94 -51.18
N GLY A 35 3.59 -13.05 -50.19
CA GLY A 35 4.82 -12.84 -49.42
C GLY A 35 5.68 -11.68 -49.90
N ASP A 36 5.25 -10.92 -50.91
CA ASP A 36 6.00 -9.76 -51.39
C ASP A 36 5.91 -8.61 -50.40
N THR A 37 7.04 -7.95 -50.15
CA THR A 37 7.10 -6.76 -49.30
C THR A 37 6.48 -5.57 -50.02
N LEU A 38 5.40 -5.02 -49.46
CA LEU A 38 4.68 -3.87 -50.04
C LEU A 38 5.28 -2.54 -49.59
N ILE A 39 5.72 -2.48 -48.33
CA ILE A 39 6.35 -1.31 -47.72
C ILE A 39 7.51 -1.81 -46.87
N THR A 40 8.70 -1.30 -47.14
CA THR A 40 9.87 -1.52 -46.26
C THR A 40 9.63 -0.80 -44.95
N VAL A 41 9.75 -1.51 -43.82
CA VAL A 41 9.59 -0.95 -42.48
C VAL A 41 10.95 -0.80 -41.81
N THR A 42 11.05 0.12 -40.86
CA THR A 42 12.24 0.41 -40.07
C THR A 42 11.94 0.24 -38.59
N GLU A 43 12.98 0.10 -37.75
CA GLU A 43 12.80 -0.05 -36.30
C GLU A 43 12.09 1.13 -35.60
N LYS A 44 11.99 2.28 -36.29
CA LYS A 44 11.33 3.49 -35.79
C LYS A 44 9.84 3.54 -36.14
N ASP A 45 9.33 2.60 -36.93
CA ASP A 45 7.93 2.54 -37.30
C ASP A 45 7.14 1.80 -36.21
N PHE A 46 6.09 2.44 -35.69
CA PHE A 46 5.31 1.90 -34.58
C PHE A 46 3.84 2.28 -34.66
N MET A 47 3.02 1.52 -33.93
CA MET A 47 1.61 1.75 -33.66
C MET A 47 1.35 1.63 -32.16
N GLU A 48 0.81 2.67 -31.57
CA GLU A 48 0.38 2.73 -30.19
C GLU A 48 -1.14 2.64 -30.11
N ILE A 49 -1.66 1.63 -29.42
CA ILE A 49 -3.09 1.46 -29.12
C ILE A 49 -3.27 1.69 -27.63
N LYS A 50 -3.97 2.77 -27.27
CA LYS A 50 -4.14 3.20 -25.88
C LYS A 50 -5.43 2.65 -25.29
N SER A 51 -5.40 2.38 -23.99
CA SER A 51 -6.56 1.92 -23.22
C SER A 51 -7.67 2.98 -23.08
N ASP A 52 -7.38 4.24 -23.42
CA ASP A 52 -8.35 5.34 -23.45
C ASP A 52 -9.23 5.36 -24.72
N GLY A 53 -9.06 4.37 -25.62
CA GLY A 53 -9.82 4.24 -26.86
C GLY A 53 -9.20 4.98 -28.05
N THR A 54 -8.00 5.55 -27.90
CA THR A 54 -7.27 6.22 -28.99
C THR A 54 -6.14 5.36 -29.56
N PHE A 55 -5.80 5.59 -30.82
CA PHE A 55 -4.62 5.00 -31.46
C PHE A 55 -3.80 6.07 -32.16
N HIS A 56 -2.50 5.79 -32.29
CA HIS A 56 -1.55 6.59 -33.03
C HIS A 56 -0.54 5.67 -33.69
N TYR A 57 -0.22 5.88 -34.97
CA TYR A 57 0.89 5.17 -35.58
C TYR A 57 1.70 6.08 -36.51
N GLU A 58 2.98 5.76 -36.64
CA GLU A 58 3.96 6.49 -37.43
C GLU A 58 4.75 5.50 -38.30
N LEU A 59 4.81 5.77 -39.60
CA LEU A 59 5.58 5.04 -40.61
C LEU A 59 6.56 6.02 -41.27
N LYS A 60 7.74 6.20 -40.66
CA LYS A 60 8.86 7.00 -41.19
C LYS A 60 9.32 6.50 -42.53
N ALA A 61 9.36 5.19 -42.72
CA ALA A 61 9.77 4.57 -43.98
C ALA A 61 8.83 4.89 -45.16
N LYS A 62 7.60 5.34 -44.89
CA LYS A 62 6.61 5.76 -45.88
C LYS A 62 6.37 7.27 -45.80
N ASN A 63 7.38 8.07 -46.16
CA ASN A 63 7.29 9.54 -46.20
C ASN A 63 6.83 10.19 -44.88
N ASN A 64 7.26 9.66 -43.72
CA ASN A 64 6.82 10.14 -42.40
C ASN A 64 5.29 10.16 -42.24
N LEU A 65 4.63 9.09 -42.69
CA LEU A 65 3.18 8.98 -42.56
C LEU A 65 2.81 8.89 -41.08
N VAL A 66 1.91 9.78 -40.67
CA VAL A 66 1.34 9.82 -39.32
C VAL A 66 -0.16 9.61 -39.43
N ALA A 67 -0.68 8.72 -38.59
CA ALA A 67 -2.11 8.55 -38.45
C ALA A 67 -2.51 8.47 -36.99
N LYS A 68 -3.72 8.93 -36.69
CA LYS A 68 -4.29 8.86 -35.33
C LYS A 68 -5.80 8.93 -35.36
N GLY A 69 -6.44 8.40 -34.33
CA GLY A 69 -7.89 8.36 -34.25
C GLY A 69 -8.39 7.59 -33.04
N THR A 70 -9.62 7.11 -33.13
CA THR A 70 -10.20 6.21 -32.13
C THR A 70 -10.29 4.79 -32.67
N TRP A 71 -10.34 3.82 -31.78
CA TRP A 71 -10.48 2.42 -32.15
C TRP A 71 -11.62 1.77 -31.39
N ASP A 72 -12.23 0.77 -32.02
CA ASP A 72 -13.22 -0.11 -31.41
C ASP A 72 -12.99 -1.55 -31.87
N ARG A 73 -13.28 -2.52 -31.01
CA ARG A 73 -13.04 -3.94 -31.26
C ARG A 73 -14.25 -4.77 -30.88
N THR A 74 -14.67 -5.64 -31.80
CA THR A 74 -15.67 -6.67 -31.56
C THR A 74 -15.09 -8.01 -32.00
N ASP A 75 -14.85 -8.92 -31.06
CA ASP A 75 -14.18 -10.21 -31.28
C ASP A 75 -12.83 -10.07 -32.01
N ASP A 76 -12.74 -10.59 -33.23
CA ASP A 76 -11.55 -10.55 -34.11
C ASP A 76 -11.59 -9.41 -35.12
N LEU A 77 -12.58 -8.51 -35.03
CA LEU A 77 -12.69 -7.33 -35.89
C LEU A 77 -12.25 -6.08 -35.12
N LEU A 78 -11.22 -5.41 -35.63
CA LEU A 78 -10.74 -4.11 -35.14
C LEU A 78 -11.10 -3.02 -36.14
N SER A 79 -11.73 -1.95 -35.67
CA SER A 79 -12.02 -0.77 -36.47
C SER A 79 -11.19 0.42 -35.99
N PHE A 80 -10.60 1.14 -36.93
CA PHE A 80 -9.90 2.40 -36.71
C PHE A 80 -10.65 3.53 -37.39
N ASN A 81 -11.11 4.49 -36.59
CA ASN A 81 -11.76 5.70 -37.06
C ASN A 81 -10.73 6.85 -37.03
N TYR A 82 -10.25 7.24 -38.21
CA TYR A 82 -9.12 8.15 -38.34
C TYR A 82 -9.56 9.61 -38.20
N SER A 83 -8.86 10.33 -37.33
CA SER A 83 -8.91 11.80 -37.27
C SER A 83 -7.83 12.45 -38.14
N ILE A 84 -6.74 11.72 -38.41
CA ILE A 84 -5.71 12.04 -39.40
C ILE A 84 -5.38 10.75 -40.16
N PRO A 85 -5.61 10.66 -41.47
CA PRO A 85 -6.41 11.60 -42.30
C PRO A 85 -7.89 11.64 -41.84
N SER A 86 -8.58 12.76 -42.06
CA SER A 86 -9.86 13.09 -41.41
C SER A 86 -11.12 12.50 -42.07
N ASP A 87 -11.02 11.40 -42.82
CA ASP A 87 -12.16 10.87 -43.60
C ASP A 87 -12.24 9.34 -43.73
N SER A 88 -11.46 8.59 -42.96
CA SER A 88 -11.28 7.16 -43.20
C SER A 88 -11.67 6.32 -41.99
N ILE A 89 -12.48 5.29 -42.20
CA ILE A 89 -12.67 4.19 -41.27
C ILE A 89 -12.08 2.94 -41.92
N ARG A 90 -11.20 2.24 -41.20
CA ARG A 90 -10.61 0.98 -41.67
C ARG A 90 -10.97 -0.15 -40.75
N TYR A 91 -11.15 -1.33 -41.34
CA TYR A 91 -11.49 -2.56 -40.64
C TYR A 91 -10.37 -3.58 -40.85
N TYR A 92 -9.97 -4.22 -39.77
CA TYR A 92 -8.92 -5.22 -39.75
C TYR A 92 -9.44 -6.49 -39.10
N THR A 93 -9.16 -7.64 -39.71
CA THR A 93 -9.22 -8.91 -39.00
C THR A 93 -7.93 -9.07 -38.21
N ILE A 94 -8.02 -9.39 -36.93
CA ILE A 94 -6.86 -9.44 -36.04
C ILE A 94 -6.53 -10.88 -35.64
N GLN A 95 -5.24 -11.15 -35.49
CA GLN A 95 -4.74 -12.35 -34.84
C GLN A 95 -3.67 -11.93 -33.83
N ILE A 96 -3.85 -12.32 -32.56
CA ILE A 96 -2.91 -12.02 -31.49
C ILE A 96 -2.33 -13.33 -30.96
N ASN A 97 -1.01 -13.38 -30.78
CA ASN A 97 -0.34 -14.52 -30.16
C ASN A 97 0.81 -14.03 -29.29
N GLY A 98 0.53 -13.80 -28.00
CA GLY A 98 1.52 -13.27 -27.06
C GLY A 98 1.96 -11.86 -27.45
N ASN A 99 3.21 -11.74 -27.91
CA ASN A 99 3.84 -10.47 -28.31
C ASN A 99 3.75 -10.20 -29.82
N GLU A 100 3.01 -11.03 -30.57
CA GLU A 100 2.79 -10.84 -32.00
C GLU A 100 1.34 -10.43 -32.26
N LEU A 101 1.16 -9.42 -33.11
CA LEU A 101 -0.12 -8.96 -33.60
C LEU A 101 -0.07 -8.94 -35.12
N THR A 102 -1.07 -9.52 -35.77
CA THR A 102 -1.27 -9.37 -37.21
C THR A 102 -2.62 -8.71 -37.45
N LEU A 103 -2.61 -7.62 -38.21
CA LEU A 103 -3.80 -6.99 -38.76
C LEU A 103 -3.90 -7.34 -40.24
N ASN A 104 -5.04 -7.84 -40.68
CA ASN A 104 -5.32 -8.14 -42.08
C ASN A 104 -6.40 -7.20 -42.64
N GLU A 105 -6.09 -6.54 -43.76
CA GLU A 105 -7.01 -5.71 -44.52
C GLU A 105 -6.82 -6.02 -46.02
N ASN A 106 -7.86 -6.48 -46.71
CA ASN A 106 -7.88 -6.70 -48.18
C ASN A 106 -6.63 -7.42 -48.74
N ASP A 107 -6.31 -8.60 -48.20
CA ASP A 107 -5.15 -9.44 -48.58
C ASP A 107 -3.76 -8.83 -48.28
N VAL A 108 -3.70 -7.78 -47.45
CA VAL A 108 -2.47 -7.23 -46.88
C VAL A 108 -2.35 -7.60 -45.41
N ASN A 109 -1.20 -8.18 -45.03
CA ASN A 109 -0.85 -8.49 -43.65
C ASN A 109 0.11 -7.43 -43.10
N PHE A 110 -0.33 -6.76 -42.04
CA PHE A 110 0.51 -5.90 -41.21
C PHE A 110 0.90 -6.70 -39.97
N SER A 111 2.16 -7.10 -39.90
CA SER A 111 2.69 -7.87 -38.77
C SER A 111 3.44 -6.96 -37.83
N PHE A 112 3.17 -7.12 -36.55
CA PHE A 112 3.73 -6.33 -35.48
C PHE A 112 4.32 -7.22 -34.40
N THR A 113 5.34 -6.69 -33.74
CA THR A 113 5.89 -7.27 -32.53
C THR A 113 5.82 -6.24 -31.42
N LYS A 114 5.19 -6.61 -30.31
CA LYS A 114 5.33 -5.90 -29.05
C LYS A 114 6.77 -6.16 -28.62
N LYS A 115 7.67 -5.18 -28.85
CA LYS A 115 8.89 -5.15 -28.05
C LYS A 115 8.35 -5.01 -26.64
N GLU A 116 8.52 -6.06 -25.82
CA GLU A 116 8.57 -5.79 -24.39
C GLU A 116 9.59 -4.67 -24.27
N THR A 117 9.12 -3.47 -23.95
CA THR A 117 9.87 -2.68 -23.01
C THR A 117 9.95 -3.60 -21.81
N ILE A 118 10.95 -4.49 -21.83
CA ILE A 118 11.71 -4.76 -20.64
C ILE A 118 11.89 -3.35 -20.13
N LYS A 119 11.18 -3.01 -19.06
CA LYS A 119 11.60 -1.94 -18.19
C LYS A 119 13.00 -2.39 -17.82
N VAL A 120 13.98 -2.03 -18.66
CA VAL A 120 15.36 -1.93 -18.26
C VAL A 120 15.33 -0.67 -17.40
N ILE A 121 14.70 -0.81 -16.24
CA ILE A 121 15.41 -0.47 -15.03
C ILE A 121 16.76 -1.10 -15.30
N ASN A 122 17.79 -0.27 -15.46
CA ASN A 122 19.13 -0.71 -15.12
C ASN A 122 19.07 -1.03 -13.62
N ALA A 123 18.33 -2.07 -13.24
CA ALA A 123 18.44 -2.72 -11.97
C ALA A 123 19.82 -3.30 -12.08
N LYS A 124 20.79 -2.59 -11.49
CA LYS A 124 22.08 -3.20 -11.21
C LYS A 124 21.77 -4.56 -10.61
N THR A 125 22.41 -5.57 -11.18
CA THR A 125 22.28 -6.98 -10.84
C THR A 125 21.95 -7.15 -9.37
N GLU A 126 20.86 -7.87 -9.08
CA GLU A 126 20.39 -8.17 -7.72
C GLU A 126 21.58 -8.36 -6.77
N THR A 127 21.65 -7.52 -5.73
CA THR A 127 22.57 -7.75 -4.62
C THR A 127 22.42 -9.19 -4.16
N SER A 128 23.55 -9.88 -3.94
CA SER A 128 23.51 -11.31 -3.66
C SER A 128 22.53 -11.60 -2.52
N ARG A 129 21.79 -12.71 -2.58
CA ARG A 129 20.82 -13.08 -1.52
C ARG A 129 21.46 -13.05 -0.12
N LEU A 130 22.74 -13.41 -0.03
CA LEU A 130 23.53 -13.33 1.20
C LEU A 130 23.70 -11.89 1.69
N GLU A 131 24.00 -10.95 0.78
CA GLU A 131 24.09 -9.52 1.09
C GLU A 131 22.76 -8.97 1.62
N ASN A 132 21.62 -9.31 0.99
CA ASN A 132 20.30 -8.88 1.47
C ASN A 132 20.03 -9.37 2.90
N ILE A 133 20.41 -10.61 3.21
CA ILE A 133 20.29 -11.17 4.56
C ILE A 133 21.21 -10.46 5.54
N ILE A 134 22.48 -10.25 5.19
CA ILE A 134 23.45 -9.57 6.06
C ILE A 134 23.02 -8.13 6.33
N ARG A 135 22.63 -7.37 5.30
CA ARG A 135 22.12 -6.00 5.45
C ARG A 135 20.87 -5.95 6.31
N GLY A 136 19.96 -6.91 6.16
CA GLY A 136 18.79 -6.97 7.02
C GLY A 136 19.09 -7.36 8.47
N ILE A 137 20.08 -8.23 8.73
CA ILE A 137 20.55 -8.51 10.10
C ILE A 137 21.14 -7.25 10.74
N ILE A 138 21.93 -6.49 9.98
CA ILE A 138 22.47 -5.18 10.42
C ILE A 138 21.32 -4.22 10.72
N GLY A 139 20.33 -4.13 9.83
CA GLY A 139 19.15 -3.30 10.01
C GLY A 139 18.36 -3.67 11.26
N LEU A 140 18.01 -4.94 11.45
CA LEU A 140 17.29 -5.42 12.64
C LEU A 140 18.08 -5.14 13.91
N THR A 141 19.38 -5.39 13.91
CA THR A 141 20.25 -5.12 15.06
C THR A 141 20.26 -3.62 15.38
N THR A 142 20.36 -2.77 14.37
CA THR A 142 20.33 -1.30 14.53
C THR A 142 19.00 -0.84 15.14
N LEU A 143 17.87 -1.34 14.61
CA LEU A 143 16.54 -1.00 15.13
C LEU A 143 16.32 -1.50 16.57
N LEU A 144 16.84 -2.69 16.92
CA LEU A 144 16.83 -3.18 18.30
C LEU A 144 17.69 -2.31 19.22
N LEU A 145 18.86 -1.86 18.77
CA LEU A 145 19.70 -0.94 19.54
C LEU A 145 19.02 0.41 19.76
N ILE A 146 18.32 0.94 18.75
CA ILE A 146 17.50 2.15 18.90
C ILE A 146 16.40 1.92 19.94
N ALA A 147 15.68 0.80 19.87
CA ALA A 147 14.65 0.46 20.84
C ALA A 147 15.21 0.37 22.27
N VAL A 148 16.37 -0.28 22.46
CA VAL A 148 17.07 -0.40 23.75
C VAL A 148 17.58 0.96 24.25
N ALA A 149 18.04 1.82 23.34
CA ALA A 149 18.47 3.18 23.67
C ALA A 149 17.32 3.99 24.26
N CYS A 150 16.11 3.85 23.70
CA CYS A 150 14.87 4.47 24.17
C CYS A 150 14.25 3.78 25.41
N SER A 151 14.78 2.65 25.87
CA SER A 151 14.20 1.87 26.96
C SER A 151 14.28 2.58 28.32
N ARG A 152 13.16 2.57 29.05
CA ARG A 152 13.08 3.08 30.44
C ARG A 152 13.71 2.14 31.46
N ASN A 153 13.83 0.84 31.16
CA ASN A 153 14.45 -0.12 32.08
C ASN A 153 15.11 -1.27 31.33
N ARG A 154 16.35 -1.05 30.86
CA ARG A 154 17.12 -2.02 30.06
C ARG A 154 17.33 -3.38 30.74
N LYS A 155 17.32 -3.43 32.08
CA LYS A 155 17.51 -4.68 32.85
C LYS A 155 16.27 -5.57 32.90
N LYS A 156 15.08 -5.00 32.64
CA LYS A 156 13.80 -5.72 32.69
C LYS A 156 13.28 -6.13 31.30
N ILE A 157 14.04 -5.87 30.24
CA ILE A 157 13.68 -6.30 28.88
C ILE A 157 13.60 -7.83 28.86
N ASN A 158 12.44 -8.36 28.44
CA ASN A 158 12.25 -9.79 28.25
C ASN A 158 12.76 -10.20 26.86
N TRP A 159 14.02 -10.60 26.78
CA TRP A 159 14.64 -11.04 25.53
C TRP A 159 14.03 -12.32 24.95
N GLU A 160 13.47 -13.22 25.78
CA GLU A 160 12.74 -14.40 25.29
C GLU A 160 11.54 -13.96 24.44
N LEU A 161 10.79 -12.96 24.90
CA LEU A 161 9.66 -12.38 24.15
C LEU A 161 10.13 -11.69 22.87
N VAL A 162 11.22 -10.91 22.92
CA VAL A 162 11.78 -10.22 21.75
C VAL A 162 12.18 -11.22 20.66
N PHE A 163 12.96 -12.25 21.01
CA PHE A 163 13.40 -13.26 20.05
C PHE A 163 12.24 -14.10 19.50
N LYS A 164 11.26 -14.46 20.34
CA LYS A 164 10.07 -15.16 19.87
C LYS A 164 9.22 -14.29 18.93
N GLY A 165 9.07 -13.01 19.23
CA GLY A 165 8.35 -12.06 18.37
C GLY A 165 9.02 -11.91 17.00
N LEU A 166 10.35 -11.76 16.97
CA LEU A 166 11.11 -11.72 15.72
C LEU A 166 10.98 -13.02 14.94
N PHE A 167 11.09 -14.16 15.63
CA PHE A 167 10.95 -15.49 15.03
C PHE A 167 9.56 -15.70 14.42
N ILE A 168 8.49 -15.28 15.10
CA ILE A 168 7.13 -15.30 14.57
C ILE A 168 7.04 -14.45 13.29
N GLN A 169 7.57 -13.23 13.29
CA GLN A 169 7.58 -12.38 12.09
C GLN A 169 8.33 -13.05 10.93
N PHE A 170 9.50 -13.64 11.17
CA PHE A 170 10.24 -14.38 10.15
C PHE A 170 9.44 -15.55 9.58
N ILE A 171 8.82 -16.37 10.44
CA ILE A 171 7.96 -17.49 10.00
C ILE A 171 6.81 -16.98 9.14
N PHE A 172 6.11 -15.92 9.57
CA PHE A 172 5.01 -15.35 8.81
C PHE A 172 5.46 -14.77 7.47
N ALA A 173 6.56 -14.02 7.45
CA ALA A 173 7.11 -13.45 6.23
C ALA A 173 7.51 -14.55 5.23
N ILE A 174 8.23 -15.59 5.69
CA ILE A 174 8.59 -16.75 4.86
C ILE A 174 7.33 -17.48 4.37
N GLY A 175 6.35 -17.69 5.25
CA GLY A 175 5.07 -18.28 4.89
C GLY A 175 4.41 -17.52 3.74
N ILE A 176 4.19 -16.22 3.89
CA ILE A 176 3.46 -15.39 2.93
C ILE A 176 4.23 -15.20 1.61
N LEU A 177 5.55 -15.09 1.66
CA LEU A 177 6.38 -14.75 0.50
C LEU A 177 6.98 -15.95 -0.22
N LYS A 178 7.30 -17.04 0.48
CA LYS A 178 8.06 -18.18 -0.08
C LYS A 178 7.30 -19.50 -0.08
N VAL A 179 6.31 -19.70 0.80
CA VAL A 179 5.53 -20.96 0.85
C VAL A 179 4.35 -20.87 -0.10
N PRO A 180 4.29 -21.63 -1.21
CA PRO A 180 3.27 -21.46 -2.25
C PRO A 180 1.83 -21.59 -1.75
N PHE A 181 1.59 -22.54 -0.83
CA PHE A 181 0.28 -22.73 -0.22
C PHE A 181 -0.20 -21.49 0.54
N VAL A 182 0.64 -20.95 1.43
CA VAL A 182 0.31 -19.78 2.24
C VAL A 182 0.22 -18.52 1.37
N ALA A 183 1.13 -18.37 0.41
CA ALA A 183 1.07 -17.30 -0.59
C ALA A 183 -0.24 -17.34 -1.40
N SER A 184 -0.73 -18.53 -1.77
CA SER A 184 -2.01 -18.71 -2.46
C SER A 184 -3.21 -18.32 -1.57
N VAL A 185 -3.19 -18.70 -0.29
CA VAL A 185 -4.24 -18.29 0.67
C VAL A 185 -4.28 -16.76 0.79
N PHE A 186 -3.13 -16.10 0.98
CA PHE A 186 -3.07 -14.65 1.04
C PHE A 186 -3.52 -14.00 -0.27
N ASN A 187 -3.14 -14.56 -1.42
CA ASN A 187 -3.61 -14.07 -2.71
C ASN A 187 -5.15 -14.15 -2.83
N GLN A 188 -5.78 -15.23 -2.36
CA GLN A 188 -7.24 -15.34 -2.33
C GLN A 188 -7.88 -14.31 -1.40
N ILE A 189 -7.30 -14.08 -0.22
CA ILE A 189 -7.76 -13.04 0.71
C ILE A 189 -7.63 -11.66 0.07
N SER A 190 -6.50 -11.35 -0.56
CA SER A 190 -6.27 -10.08 -1.26
C SER A 190 -7.24 -9.88 -2.42
N LYS A 191 -7.52 -10.92 -3.22
CA LYS A 191 -8.55 -10.87 -4.28
C LYS A 191 -9.93 -10.58 -3.71
N GLY A 192 -10.29 -11.24 -2.60
CA GLY A 192 -11.54 -10.97 -1.89
C GLY A 192 -11.61 -9.50 -1.43
N PHE A 193 -10.53 -8.98 -0.86
CA PHE A 193 -10.44 -7.60 -0.40
C PHE A 193 -10.59 -6.59 -1.55
N VAL A 194 -9.85 -6.76 -2.65
CA VAL A 194 -9.97 -5.92 -3.85
C VAL A 194 -11.37 -6.00 -4.45
N LYS A 195 -11.99 -7.19 -4.44
CA LYS A 195 -13.38 -7.34 -4.90
C LYS A 195 -14.37 -6.57 -4.02
N VAL A 196 -14.20 -6.60 -2.70
CA VAL A 196 -15.03 -5.81 -1.78
C VAL A 196 -14.85 -4.31 -2.03
N ILE A 197 -13.62 -3.84 -2.26
CA ILE A 197 -13.36 -2.43 -2.65
C ILE A 197 -14.16 -2.06 -3.89
N SER A 198 -14.18 -2.93 -4.92
CA SER A 198 -14.87 -2.65 -6.19
C SER A 198 -16.37 -2.41 -6.05
N PHE A 199 -17.02 -2.91 -4.99
CA PHE A 199 -18.45 -2.64 -4.76
C PHE A 199 -18.73 -1.19 -4.38
N THR A 200 -17.75 -0.49 -3.80
CA THR A 200 -17.85 0.95 -3.53
C THR A 200 -18.10 1.74 -4.82
N GLN A 201 -17.56 1.28 -5.94
CA GLN A 201 -17.69 1.96 -7.23
C GLN A 201 -19.16 2.16 -7.62
N ALA A 202 -20.02 1.17 -7.37
CA ALA A 202 -21.45 1.31 -7.65
C ALA A 202 -22.11 2.46 -6.87
N GLY A 203 -21.69 2.68 -5.62
CA GLY A 203 -22.15 3.80 -4.80
C GLY A 203 -21.56 5.14 -5.26
N THR A 204 -20.27 5.16 -5.61
CA THR A 204 -19.61 6.35 -6.16
C THR A 204 -20.23 6.78 -7.49
N ASP A 205 -20.46 5.83 -8.40
CA ASP A 205 -21.07 6.11 -9.71
C ASP A 205 -22.49 6.64 -9.54
N PHE A 206 -23.30 6.03 -8.66
CA PHE A 206 -24.64 6.53 -8.38
C PHE A 206 -24.65 7.99 -7.89
N LEU A 207 -23.66 8.40 -7.11
CA LEU A 207 -23.57 9.75 -6.54
C LEU A 207 -22.94 10.78 -7.48
N PHE A 208 -21.96 10.37 -8.31
CA PHE A 208 -21.07 11.31 -9.00
C PHE A 208 -20.97 11.09 -10.52
N ALA A 209 -21.48 9.99 -11.06
CA ALA A 209 -21.52 9.81 -12.51
C ALA A 209 -22.60 10.70 -13.14
N SER A 210 -22.30 11.25 -14.30
CA SER A 210 -23.25 12.05 -15.08
C SER A 210 -24.37 11.16 -15.61
N PHE A 211 -25.63 11.61 -15.46
CA PHE A 211 -26.79 10.93 -16.01
C PHE A 211 -26.81 10.91 -17.55
N ILE A 212 -25.99 11.75 -18.21
CA ILE A 212 -25.89 11.82 -19.66
C ILE A 212 -24.81 10.86 -20.17
N THR A 213 -23.60 10.93 -19.59
CA THR A 213 -22.44 10.19 -20.07
C THR A 213 -22.27 8.84 -19.39
N GLY A 214 -22.97 8.61 -18.26
CA GLY A 214 -22.83 7.41 -17.44
C GLY A 214 -21.47 7.28 -16.76
N LYS A 215 -20.68 8.36 -16.71
CA LYS A 215 -19.31 8.36 -16.18
C LYS A 215 -19.08 9.59 -15.29
N ILE A 216 -18.12 9.46 -14.38
CA ILE A 216 -17.63 10.60 -13.60
C ILE A 216 -16.80 11.49 -14.52
N GLU A 217 -17.19 12.75 -14.65
CA GLU A 217 -16.54 13.72 -15.53
C GLU A 217 -15.10 14.02 -15.06
N ALA A 218 -14.21 14.32 -16.00
CA ALA A 218 -12.76 14.46 -15.76
C ALA A 218 -12.38 15.35 -14.55
N PRO A 219 -13.00 16.51 -14.28
CA PRO A 219 -12.67 17.33 -13.11
C PRO A 219 -12.96 16.65 -11.76
N MET A 220 -13.91 15.71 -11.74
CA MET A 220 -14.32 14.94 -10.56
C MET A 220 -13.55 13.63 -10.41
N VAL A 221 -12.70 13.23 -11.37
CA VAL A 221 -11.79 12.09 -11.22
C VAL A 221 -10.60 12.50 -10.35
N ASN A 222 -10.86 12.67 -9.05
CA ASN A 222 -9.88 13.13 -8.07
C ASN A 222 -9.99 12.35 -6.75
N PHE A 223 -9.06 12.64 -5.82
CA PHE A 223 -8.97 11.95 -4.53
C PHE A 223 -10.30 11.94 -3.74
N MET A 224 -11.04 13.06 -3.74
CA MET A 224 -12.28 13.16 -2.94
C MET A 224 -13.36 12.20 -3.43
N VAL A 225 -13.46 11.98 -4.75
CA VAL A 225 -14.50 11.13 -5.34
C VAL A 225 -14.04 9.68 -5.47
N GLN A 226 -12.75 9.45 -5.75
CA GLN A 226 -12.23 8.11 -6.01
C GLN A 226 -11.82 7.35 -4.73
N VAL A 227 -11.45 8.06 -3.66
CA VAL A 227 -10.84 7.42 -2.48
C VAL A 227 -11.70 7.54 -1.22
N LEU A 228 -12.24 8.72 -0.92
CA LEU A 228 -12.98 8.95 0.32
C LEU A 228 -14.27 8.10 0.47
N PRO A 229 -15.07 7.82 -0.58
CA PRO A 229 -16.24 6.94 -0.45
C PRO A 229 -15.88 5.54 0.03
N THR A 230 -14.70 5.05 -0.34
CA THR A 230 -14.21 3.72 0.08
C THR A 230 -13.96 3.66 1.58
N ILE A 231 -13.46 4.75 2.18
CA ILE A 231 -13.29 4.86 3.63
C ILE A 231 -14.65 4.74 4.34
N ILE A 232 -15.67 5.44 3.82
CA ILE A 232 -17.04 5.42 4.38
C ILE A 232 -17.63 4.01 4.30
N PHE A 233 -17.57 3.38 3.12
CA PHE A 233 -18.10 2.04 2.89
C PHE A 233 -17.43 1.00 3.79
N PHE A 234 -16.10 0.99 3.87
CA PHE A 234 -15.39 0.03 4.72
C PHE A 234 -15.62 0.26 6.21
N SER A 235 -15.81 1.50 6.66
CA SER A 235 -16.19 1.78 8.04
C SER A 235 -17.55 1.18 8.39
N ALA A 236 -18.54 1.33 7.50
CA ALA A 236 -19.84 0.70 7.62
C ALA A 236 -19.76 -0.84 7.63
N LEU A 237 -18.97 -1.41 6.73
CA LEU A 237 -18.78 -2.87 6.63
C LEU A 237 -18.08 -3.44 7.87
N THR A 238 -17.06 -2.75 8.37
CA THR A 238 -16.32 -3.16 9.57
C THR A 238 -17.22 -3.13 10.80
N SER A 239 -18.04 -2.08 10.94
CA SER A 239 -19.06 -1.98 11.99
C SER A 239 -20.09 -3.11 11.92
N LEU A 240 -20.55 -3.47 10.71
CA LEU A 240 -21.43 -4.61 10.51
C LEU A 240 -20.77 -5.94 10.94
N PHE A 241 -19.52 -6.18 10.54
CA PHE A 241 -18.79 -7.40 10.94
C PHE A 241 -18.52 -7.48 12.44
N TYR A 242 -18.35 -6.33 13.09
CA TYR A 242 -18.30 -6.24 14.54
C TYR A 242 -19.66 -6.58 15.15
N TYR A 243 -20.77 -6.01 14.66
CA TYR A 243 -22.11 -6.35 15.17
C TYR A 243 -22.43 -7.85 15.02
N LEU A 244 -22.05 -8.46 13.88
CA LEU A 244 -22.27 -9.87 13.59
C LEU A 244 -21.36 -10.84 14.39
N GLY A 245 -20.39 -10.34 15.15
CA GLY A 245 -19.47 -11.18 15.91
C GLY A 245 -18.36 -11.83 15.07
N ILE A 246 -18.25 -11.50 13.78
CA ILE A 246 -17.26 -12.11 12.86
C ILE A 246 -15.87 -11.60 13.23
N LEU A 247 -15.74 -10.28 13.41
CA LEU A 247 -14.45 -9.65 13.70
C LEU A 247 -13.89 -10.12 15.05
N GLN A 248 -14.75 -10.24 16.06
CA GLN A 248 -14.40 -10.74 17.39
C GLN A 248 -13.83 -12.15 17.34
N LYS A 249 -14.40 -13.06 16.53
CA LYS A 249 -13.89 -14.43 16.38
C LYS A 249 -12.49 -14.45 15.76
N VAL A 250 -12.27 -13.63 14.73
CA VAL A 250 -10.96 -13.51 14.08
C VAL A 250 -9.92 -12.94 15.05
N VAL A 251 -10.26 -11.83 15.72
CA VAL A 251 -9.39 -11.21 16.73
C VAL A 251 -9.07 -12.16 17.87
N TYR A 252 -10.07 -12.89 18.39
CA TYR A 252 -9.85 -13.87 19.46
C TYR A 252 -8.86 -14.96 19.05
N PHE A 253 -8.99 -15.50 17.83
CA PHE A 253 -8.10 -16.53 17.30
C PHE A 253 -6.64 -16.06 17.25
N PHE A 254 -6.39 -14.88 16.65
CA PHE A 254 -5.04 -14.32 16.56
C PHE A 254 -4.50 -13.91 17.94
N ALA A 255 -5.34 -13.38 18.83
CA ALA A 255 -4.94 -13.00 20.18
C ALA A 255 -4.58 -14.22 21.03
N TRP A 256 -5.34 -15.32 20.92
CA TRP A 256 -5.00 -16.60 21.53
C TRP A 256 -3.62 -17.10 21.06
N MET A 257 -3.36 -16.99 19.76
CA MET A 257 -2.09 -17.40 19.16
C MET A 257 -0.93 -16.54 19.70
N MET A 258 -1.08 -15.22 19.67
CA MET A 258 -0.11 -14.27 20.25
C MET A 258 0.16 -14.55 21.73
N LYS A 259 -0.89 -14.69 22.55
CA LYS A 259 -0.78 -15.01 23.98
C LYS A 259 0.01 -16.30 24.20
N LYS A 260 -0.33 -17.37 23.46
CA LYS A 260 0.30 -18.69 23.60
C LYS A 260 1.79 -18.66 23.27
N PHE A 261 2.18 -17.95 22.22
CA PHE A 261 3.58 -17.97 21.75
C PHE A 261 4.45 -16.87 22.40
N MET A 262 3.88 -15.71 22.74
CA MET A 262 4.63 -14.55 23.26
C MET A 262 4.49 -14.32 24.78
N LYS A 263 3.68 -15.12 25.50
CA LYS A 263 3.43 -14.99 26.95
C LYS A 263 2.94 -13.58 27.37
N LEU A 264 2.02 -13.02 26.58
CA LEU A 264 1.43 -11.69 26.82
C LEU A 264 0.19 -11.77 27.72
N SER A 265 -0.25 -10.63 28.24
CA SER A 265 -1.55 -10.52 28.91
C SER A 265 -2.70 -10.74 27.93
N GLY A 266 -3.88 -11.09 28.46
CA GLY A 266 -5.06 -11.32 27.62
C GLY A 266 -5.54 -10.04 26.94
N SER A 267 -5.57 -8.94 27.67
CA SER A 267 -5.99 -7.62 27.18
C SER A 267 -4.97 -7.04 26.19
N GLU A 268 -3.67 -7.21 26.43
CA GLU A 268 -2.61 -6.78 25.50
C GLU A 268 -2.66 -7.56 24.19
N SER A 269 -2.86 -8.88 24.26
CA SER A 269 -2.97 -9.73 23.06
C SER A 269 -4.18 -9.34 22.21
N LEU A 270 -5.33 -9.06 22.86
CA LEU A 270 -6.55 -8.60 22.20
C LEU A 270 -6.35 -7.23 21.56
N ALA A 271 -5.68 -6.30 22.24
CA ALA A 271 -5.42 -4.96 21.72
C ALA A 271 -4.45 -4.98 20.54
N ALA A 272 -3.32 -5.70 20.66
CA ALA A 272 -2.31 -5.81 19.61
C ALA A 272 -2.88 -6.44 18.32
N VAL A 273 -3.75 -7.44 18.47
CA VAL A 273 -4.40 -8.10 17.33
C VAL A 273 -5.59 -7.32 16.79
N GLY A 274 -6.37 -6.68 17.66
CA GLY A 274 -7.48 -5.81 17.25
C GLY A 274 -7.02 -4.77 16.24
N ASN A 275 -5.83 -4.19 16.50
CA ASN A 275 -5.18 -3.21 15.63
C ASN A 275 -4.80 -3.72 14.22
N ILE A 276 -4.76 -5.05 13.97
CA ILE A 276 -4.53 -5.58 12.61
C ILE A 276 -5.69 -5.19 11.67
N PHE A 277 -6.91 -5.09 12.22
CA PHE A 277 -8.13 -4.91 11.43
C PHE A 277 -8.82 -3.58 11.72
N LEU A 278 -8.74 -3.12 12.97
CA LEU A 278 -9.35 -1.89 13.48
C LEU A 278 -8.31 -0.78 13.58
N GLY A 279 -8.75 0.47 13.47
CA GLY A 279 -7.90 1.63 13.69
C GLY A 279 -7.56 1.86 15.16
N GLN A 280 -6.60 2.74 15.39
CA GLN A 280 -6.07 3.07 16.73
C GLN A 280 -7.11 3.63 17.72
N THR A 281 -8.26 4.09 17.25
CA THR A 281 -9.38 4.55 18.07
C THR A 281 -10.47 3.50 18.29
N GLU A 282 -10.59 2.51 17.40
CA GLU A 282 -11.61 1.46 17.51
C GLU A 282 -11.08 0.22 18.23
N ALA A 283 -9.82 -0.18 18.01
CA ALA A 283 -9.24 -1.34 18.67
C ALA A 283 -9.31 -1.28 20.21
N PRO A 284 -9.11 -0.11 20.87
CA PRO A 284 -9.29 0.01 22.32
C PRO A 284 -10.70 -0.35 22.83
N LEU A 285 -11.74 -0.29 21.98
CA LEU A 285 -13.11 -0.68 22.36
C LEU A 285 -13.20 -2.17 22.72
N LEU A 286 -12.42 -3.02 22.05
CA LEU A 286 -12.38 -4.46 22.31
C LEU A 286 -11.94 -4.80 23.74
N VAL A 287 -11.19 -3.88 24.35
CA VAL A 287 -10.58 -4.02 25.67
C VAL A 287 -11.01 -2.90 26.62
N SER A 288 -12.08 -2.18 26.29
CA SER A 288 -12.59 -1.04 27.08
C SER A 288 -12.76 -1.35 28.58
N PRO A 289 -13.21 -2.55 29.01
CA PRO A 289 -13.38 -2.84 30.44
C PRO A 289 -12.06 -2.94 31.22
N TYR A 290 -10.93 -3.12 30.52
CA TYR A 290 -9.60 -3.31 31.11
C TYR A 290 -8.75 -2.05 31.09
N LEU A 291 -9.06 -1.06 30.24
CA LEU A 291 -8.22 0.14 30.04
C LEU A 291 -7.89 0.86 31.34
N GLY A 292 -8.85 0.95 32.27
CA GLY A 292 -8.64 1.57 33.57
C GLY A 292 -7.64 0.83 34.46
N LYS A 293 -7.52 -0.50 34.31
CA LYS A 293 -6.73 -1.39 35.16
C LYS A 293 -5.41 -1.86 34.54
N MET A 294 -5.19 -1.57 33.25
CA MET A 294 -3.96 -1.97 32.54
C MET A 294 -2.72 -1.36 33.20
N THR A 295 -1.60 -2.06 33.19
CA THR A 295 -0.30 -1.52 33.64
C THR A 295 0.20 -0.42 32.71
N LYS A 296 1.28 0.27 33.07
CA LYS A 296 1.92 1.25 32.18
C LYS A 296 2.43 0.60 30.88
N SER A 297 2.98 -0.61 30.97
CA SER A 297 3.49 -1.34 29.81
C SER A 297 2.37 -1.86 28.91
N GLU A 298 1.24 -2.31 29.48
CA GLU A 298 0.06 -2.72 28.70
C GLU A 298 -0.55 -1.55 27.91
N ILE A 299 -0.76 -0.38 28.55
CA ILE A 299 -1.24 0.81 27.85
C ILE A 299 -0.25 1.25 26.78
N PHE A 300 1.05 1.21 27.08
CA PHE A 300 2.07 1.55 26.10
C PHE A 300 2.04 0.62 24.88
N CYS A 301 1.86 -0.68 25.10
CA CYS A 301 1.75 -1.65 24.02
C CYS A 301 0.47 -1.44 23.20
N LEU A 302 -0.64 -1.10 23.84
CA LEU A 302 -1.90 -0.77 23.16
C LEU A 302 -1.73 0.46 22.25
N MET A 303 -1.10 1.53 22.76
CA MET A 303 -0.81 2.75 22.00
C MET A 303 0.14 2.49 20.82
N SER A 304 1.24 1.77 21.09
CA SER A 304 2.25 1.41 20.09
C SER A 304 1.65 0.53 19.00
N GLY A 305 0.81 -0.44 19.37
CA GLY A 305 0.07 -1.30 18.46
C GLY A 305 -0.82 -0.52 17.51
N GLY A 306 -1.56 0.47 18.02
CA GLY A 306 -2.41 1.33 17.19
C GLY A 306 -1.63 2.18 16.19
N MET A 307 -0.41 2.61 16.55
CA MET A 307 0.46 3.36 15.64
C MET A 307 1.25 2.47 14.67
N ALA A 308 1.43 1.19 14.99
CA ALA A 308 2.18 0.24 14.16
C ALA A 308 1.38 -0.33 12.99
N THR A 309 0.06 -0.16 13.00
CA THR A 309 -0.85 -0.76 12.01
C THR A 309 -1.69 0.31 11.31
N ILE A 310 -2.46 -0.12 10.32
CA ILE A 310 -3.44 0.68 9.59
C ILE A 310 -4.83 0.04 9.69
N ALA A 311 -5.87 0.86 9.61
CA ALA A 311 -7.25 0.38 9.59
C ALA A 311 -7.62 -0.19 8.21
N GLY A 312 -8.55 -1.16 8.18
CA GLY A 312 -9.05 -1.72 6.92
C GLY A 312 -9.68 -0.68 5.99
N GLY A 313 -10.30 0.38 6.53
CA GLY A 313 -10.95 1.42 5.71
C GLY A 313 -10.00 2.28 4.89
N VAL A 314 -8.79 2.50 5.39
CA VAL A 314 -7.78 3.32 4.70
C VAL A 314 -6.87 2.49 3.80
N LEU A 315 -6.80 1.18 4.04
CA LEU A 315 -6.03 0.22 3.24
C LEU A 315 -6.39 0.28 1.75
N ALA A 316 -7.67 0.47 1.43
CA ALA A 316 -8.14 0.56 0.06
C ALA A 316 -7.59 1.79 -0.69
N ALA A 317 -7.42 2.92 0.01
CA ALA A 317 -6.81 4.12 -0.55
C ALA A 317 -5.36 3.85 -0.98
N TYR A 318 -4.60 3.16 -0.14
CA TYR A 318 -3.19 2.85 -0.40
C TYR A 318 -3.03 1.87 -1.55
N ILE A 319 -3.92 0.88 -1.64
CA ILE A 319 -3.99 -0.02 -2.81
C ILE A 319 -4.24 0.80 -4.09
N GLY A 320 -5.15 1.78 -4.05
CA GLY A 320 -5.41 2.67 -5.17
C GLY A 320 -4.21 3.54 -5.55
N PHE A 321 -3.49 4.10 -4.58
CA PHE A 321 -2.30 4.92 -4.86
C PHE A 321 -1.15 4.14 -5.48
N LEU A 322 -0.92 2.91 -5.02
CA LEU A 322 0.23 2.11 -5.46
C LEU A 322 -0.09 1.27 -6.70
N GLY A 323 -1.33 0.77 -6.79
CA GLY A 323 -1.81 -0.06 -7.89
C GLY A 323 -2.45 0.71 -9.05
N GLY A 324 -2.84 1.98 -8.84
CA GLY A 324 -3.55 2.77 -9.85
C GLY A 324 -4.80 2.06 -10.32
N SER A 325 -4.99 1.99 -11.64
CA SER A 325 -6.07 1.24 -12.29
C SER A 325 -5.69 -0.19 -12.69
N ASP A 326 -4.45 -0.64 -12.43
CA ASP A 326 -3.97 -1.98 -12.80
C ASP A 326 -4.38 -3.02 -11.74
N PRO A 327 -5.25 -4.00 -12.08
CA PRO A 327 -5.71 -5.00 -11.13
C PRO A 327 -4.59 -5.92 -10.59
N VAL A 328 -3.53 -6.15 -11.37
CA VAL A 328 -2.40 -7.00 -10.97
C VAL A 328 -1.57 -6.29 -9.92
N GLU A 329 -1.27 -5.01 -10.13
CA GLU A 329 -0.55 -4.17 -9.18
C GLU A 329 -1.37 -3.92 -7.91
N GLN A 330 -2.68 -3.65 -8.04
CA GLN A 330 -3.58 -3.54 -6.89
C GLN A 330 -3.55 -4.81 -6.03
N LEU A 331 -3.57 -5.97 -6.67
CA LEU A 331 -3.50 -7.25 -5.97
C LEU A 331 -2.14 -7.48 -5.29
N LEU A 332 -1.04 -7.08 -5.94
CA LEU A 332 0.30 -7.14 -5.39
C LEU A 332 0.41 -6.29 -4.11
N PHE A 333 0.00 -5.02 -4.16
CA PHE A 333 0.07 -4.14 -3.00
C PHE A 333 -0.96 -4.49 -1.93
N ALA A 334 -2.15 -4.98 -2.30
CA ALA A 334 -3.09 -5.53 -1.34
C ALA A 334 -2.47 -6.70 -0.56
N LYS A 335 -1.73 -7.60 -1.23
CA LYS A 335 -1.01 -8.69 -0.57
C LYS A 335 0.04 -8.17 0.40
N HIS A 336 0.87 -7.20 -0.01
CA HIS A 336 1.92 -6.65 0.83
C HIS A 336 1.37 -5.89 2.04
N LEU A 337 0.37 -5.03 1.84
CA LEU A 337 -0.23 -4.25 2.92
C LEU A 337 -0.99 -5.13 3.93
N LEU A 338 -1.72 -6.16 3.47
CA LEU A 338 -2.35 -7.13 4.37
C LEU A 338 -1.30 -7.93 5.17
N ALA A 339 -0.20 -8.31 4.53
CA ALA A 339 0.91 -8.98 5.21
C ALA A 339 1.58 -8.04 6.23
N ALA A 340 1.76 -6.77 5.89
CA ALA A 340 2.32 -5.76 6.77
C ALA A 340 1.45 -5.59 8.03
N SER A 341 0.14 -5.45 7.91
CA SER A 341 -0.77 -5.34 9.06
C SER A 341 -0.64 -6.53 10.02
N VAL A 342 -0.54 -7.75 9.50
CA VAL A 342 -0.38 -8.96 10.35
C VAL A 342 0.99 -9.01 11.02
N LEU A 343 2.07 -8.69 10.29
CA LEU A 343 3.44 -8.68 10.83
C LEU A 343 3.65 -7.56 11.85
N SER A 344 2.94 -6.45 11.72
CA SER A 344 3.05 -5.30 12.63
C SER A 344 2.58 -5.60 14.05
N ALA A 345 1.65 -6.55 14.27
CA ALA A 345 1.19 -6.89 15.61
C ALA A 345 2.30 -7.42 16.54
N PRO A 346 3.04 -8.50 16.19
CA PRO A 346 4.20 -8.92 16.98
C PRO A 346 5.34 -7.89 16.96
N ALA A 347 5.52 -7.13 15.86
CA ALA A 347 6.54 -6.07 15.80
C ALA A 347 6.30 -4.94 16.81
N ALA A 348 5.03 -4.53 16.96
CA ALA A 348 4.61 -3.52 17.92
C ALA A 348 4.84 -3.98 19.35
N VAL A 349 4.52 -5.23 19.66
CA VAL A 349 4.77 -5.83 20.98
C VAL A 349 6.27 -5.84 21.30
N ILE A 350 7.13 -6.20 20.34
CA ILE A 350 8.58 -6.17 20.53
C ILE A 350 9.06 -4.77 20.86
N ALA A 351 8.72 -3.78 20.02
CA ALA A 351 9.13 -2.39 20.25
C ALA A 351 8.60 -1.87 21.60
N ALA A 352 7.33 -2.16 21.90
CA ALA A 352 6.68 -1.75 23.12
C ALA A 352 7.37 -2.31 24.37
N LYS A 353 7.62 -3.63 24.40
CA LYS A 353 8.20 -4.33 25.55
C LYS A 353 9.70 -4.14 25.70
N ILE A 354 10.40 -3.67 24.67
CA ILE A 354 11.77 -3.16 24.82
C ILE A 354 11.75 -1.77 25.46
N ILE A 355 10.92 -0.85 24.94
CA ILE A 355 10.94 0.56 25.37
C ILE A 355 10.33 0.73 26.78
N ILE A 356 9.17 0.12 27.04
CA ILE A 356 8.52 0.07 28.36
C ILE A 356 8.31 -1.41 28.74
N PRO A 357 9.32 -2.08 29.31
CA PRO A 357 9.18 -3.46 29.76
C PRO A 357 8.13 -3.61 30.87
N GLU A 358 7.50 -4.78 30.94
CA GLU A 358 6.53 -5.10 31.99
C GLU A 358 7.25 -5.29 33.33
N THR A 359 6.78 -4.58 34.36
CA THR A 359 7.33 -4.68 35.72
C THR A 359 6.26 -4.97 36.79
N GLU A 360 5.00 -4.85 36.41
CA GLU A 360 3.84 -5.01 37.29
C GLU A 360 3.16 -6.37 37.01
N GLU A 361 2.39 -6.86 37.98
CA GLU A 361 1.52 -8.01 37.73
C GLU A 361 0.37 -7.59 36.82
N TYR A 362 -0.02 -8.47 35.90
CA TYR A 362 -1.03 -8.19 34.89
C TYR A 362 -2.08 -9.30 34.82
N ASN A 363 -3.27 -8.95 34.34
CA ASN A 363 -4.37 -9.90 34.21
C ASN A 363 -4.16 -10.81 32.98
N GLN A 364 -4.18 -12.12 33.19
CA GLN A 364 -4.06 -13.09 32.11
C GLN A 364 -5.37 -13.43 31.41
N GLU A 365 -6.53 -13.07 31.95
CA GLU A 365 -7.83 -13.39 31.35
C GLU A 365 -7.98 -12.80 29.95
N LEU A 366 -8.37 -13.64 28.99
CA LEU A 366 -8.63 -13.24 27.62
C LEU A 366 -10.15 -13.25 27.42
N LYS A 367 -10.78 -12.13 27.78
CA LYS A 367 -12.22 -11.93 27.64
C LYS A 367 -12.47 -10.64 26.86
N LEU A 368 -13.12 -10.77 25.71
CA LEU A 368 -13.54 -9.64 24.88
C LEU A 368 -14.69 -8.88 25.55
N SER A 369 -14.81 -7.58 25.26
CA SER A 369 -16.04 -6.87 25.60
C SER A 369 -17.24 -7.50 24.88
N GLU A 370 -18.34 -7.67 25.61
CA GLU A 370 -19.63 -8.11 25.05
C GLU A 370 -20.43 -6.93 24.46
N ASP A 371 -19.91 -5.70 24.55
CA ASP A 371 -20.53 -4.51 24.01
C ASP A 371 -20.73 -4.66 22.49
N LYS A 372 -21.99 -4.59 22.06
CA LYS A 372 -22.36 -4.59 20.63
C LYS A 372 -22.37 -3.17 20.09
N ILE A 373 -21.92 -3.01 18.84
CA ILE A 373 -22.10 -1.75 18.11
C ILE A 373 -23.51 -1.75 17.51
N GLY A 374 -24.42 -0.99 18.12
CA GLY A 374 -25.82 -0.85 17.67
C GLY A 374 -26.73 -1.99 18.14
N SER A 375 -28.04 -1.76 18.11
CA SER A 375 -29.07 -2.75 18.47
C SER A 375 -29.33 -3.78 17.36
N ASN A 376 -29.18 -3.37 16.10
CA ASN A 376 -29.42 -4.19 14.91
C ASN A 376 -28.40 -3.90 13.79
N ALA A 377 -28.39 -4.76 12.76
CA ALA A 377 -27.43 -4.67 11.65
C ALA A 377 -27.52 -3.33 10.88
N LEU A 378 -28.73 -2.79 10.68
CA LEU A 378 -28.92 -1.51 9.99
C LEU A 378 -28.41 -0.33 10.83
N GLU A 379 -28.59 -0.40 12.15
CA GLU A 379 -28.03 0.57 13.08
C GLU A 379 -26.50 0.50 13.09
N ALA A 380 -25.92 -0.71 13.09
CA ALA A 380 -24.47 -0.89 13.01
C ALA A 380 -23.88 -0.31 11.72
N ILE A 381 -24.53 -0.55 10.58
CA ILE A 381 -24.16 0.06 9.28
C ILE A 381 -24.26 1.58 9.37
N SER A 382 -25.39 2.14 9.82
CA SER A 382 -25.61 3.58 9.92
C SER A 382 -24.58 4.28 10.81
N LYS A 383 -24.24 3.67 11.95
CA LYS A 383 -23.21 4.17 12.86
C LYS A 383 -21.83 4.12 12.20
N GLY A 384 -21.47 2.98 11.60
CA GLY A 384 -20.21 2.84 10.88
C GLY A 384 -20.08 3.80 9.71
N THR A 385 -21.16 4.09 8.99
CA THR A 385 -21.20 5.12 7.93
C THR A 385 -20.91 6.51 8.52
N SER A 386 -21.53 6.87 9.64
CA SER A 386 -21.32 8.17 10.30
C SER A 386 -19.88 8.35 10.79
N ASP A 387 -19.32 7.29 11.39
CA ASP A 387 -17.91 7.25 11.81
C ASP A 387 -16.98 7.35 10.58
N GLY A 388 -17.33 6.67 9.49
CA GLY A 388 -16.62 6.70 8.22
C GLY A 388 -16.63 8.08 7.55
N ILE A 389 -17.76 8.80 7.60
CA ILE A 389 -17.86 10.19 7.09
C ILE A 389 -16.92 11.10 7.87
N ARG A 390 -16.93 11.01 9.21
CA ARG A 390 -16.03 11.81 10.05
C ARG A 390 -14.57 11.51 9.72
N LEU A 391 -14.22 10.22 9.57
CA LEU A 391 -12.87 9.81 9.18
C LEU A 391 -12.49 10.37 7.79
N ALA A 392 -13.35 10.21 6.79
CA ALA A 392 -13.11 10.66 5.42
C ALA A 392 -12.91 12.20 5.33
N VAL A 393 -13.77 12.97 6.02
CA VAL A 393 -13.64 14.44 6.09
C VAL A 393 -12.34 14.83 6.79
N ASN A 394 -11.99 14.18 7.89
CA ASN A 394 -10.75 14.44 8.60
C ASN A 394 -9.52 14.15 7.71
N VAL A 395 -9.53 13.04 6.96
CA VAL A 395 -8.45 12.70 6.01
C VAL A 395 -8.33 13.76 4.91
N GLY A 396 -9.45 14.14 4.29
CA GLY A 396 -9.45 15.18 3.25
C GLY A 396 -8.95 16.54 3.75
N ALA A 397 -9.44 16.98 4.91
CA ALA A 397 -9.00 18.23 5.52
C ALA A 397 -7.52 18.21 5.92
N MET A 398 -7.05 17.09 6.49
CA MET A 398 -5.66 16.93 6.90
C MET A 398 -4.71 16.95 5.69
N LEU A 399 -5.05 16.26 4.60
CA LEU A 399 -4.26 16.29 3.36
C LEU A 399 -4.19 17.69 2.76
N LEU A 400 -5.32 18.43 2.74
CA LEU A 400 -5.35 19.82 2.28
C LEU A 400 -4.41 20.70 3.12
N VAL A 401 -4.57 20.69 4.44
CA VAL A 401 -3.79 21.54 5.36
C VAL A 401 -2.30 21.20 5.31
N PHE A 402 -1.94 19.92 5.36
CA PHE A 402 -0.53 19.52 5.34
C PHE A 402 0.16 19.76 4.01
N THR A 403 -0.56 19.61 2.88
CA THR A 403 -0.01 19.99 1.57
C THR A 403 0.29 21.49 1.52
N ALA A 404 -0.62 22.32 2.06
CA ALA A 404 -0.41 23.77 2.14
C ALA A 404 0.75 24.13 3.09
N ILE A 405 0.88 23.46 4.23
CA ILE A 405 2.00 23.68 5.17
C ILE A 405 3.33 23.28 4.54
N ILE A 406 3.41 22.17 3.80
CA ILE A 406 4.62 21.81 3.05
C ILE A 406 4.94 22.85 2.00
N ALA A 407 3.95 23.32 1.23
CA ALA A 407 4.18 24.35 0.22
C ALA A 407 4.72 25.64 0.86
N MET A 408 4.15 26.05 1.99
CA MET A 408 4.63 27.19 2.78
C MET A 408 6.05 26.94 3.32
N GLY A 409 6.33 25.75 3.86
CA GLY A 409 7.65 25.37 4.35
C GLY A 409 8.70 25.35 3.24
N ASN A 410 8.32 24.89 2.05
CA ASN A 410 9.14 24.94 0.84
C ASN A 410 9.42 26.38 0.41
N TYR A 411 8.45 27.29 0.50
CA TYR A 411 8.73 28.71 0.27
C TYR A 411 9.77 29.28 1.27
N LEU A 412 9.62 28.97 2.55
CA LEU A 412 10.58 29.45 3.56
C LEU A 412 11.98 28.86 3.37
N THR A 413 12.07 27.57 3.07
CA THR A 413 13.35 26.86 2.94
C THR A 413 14.00 27.08 1.58
N ASN A 414 13.25 26.92 0.50
CA ASN A 414 13.75 26.99 -0.86
C ASN A 414 13.89 28.45 -1.32
N ASP A 415 12.83 29.25 -1.19
CA ASP A 415 12.81 30.60 -1.78
C ASP A 415 13.49 31.65 -0.91
N LEU A 416 13.28 31.64 0.41
CA LEU A 416 13.90 32.63 1.30
C LEU A 416 15.34 32.25 1.68
N ILE A 417 15.56 31.02 2.15
CA ILE A 417 16.89 30.58 2.63
C ILE A 417 17.73 30.06 1.46
N GLY A 418 17.17 29.16 0.66
CA GLY A 418 17.88 28.43 -0.38
C GLY A 418 18.44 29.33 -1.48
N ASN A 419 17.62 30.24 -2.00
CA ASN A 419 18.04 31.20 -3.02
C ASN A 419 19.01 32.25 -2.46
N TRP A 420 18.74 32.77 -1.25
CA TRP A 420 19.58 33.79 -0.63
C TRP A 420 20.99 33.28 -0.30
N THR A 421 21.09 32.05 0.20
CA THR A 421 22.39 31.42 0.52
C THR A 421 23.12 30.85 -0.71
N GLY A 422 22.43 30.75 -1.86
CA GLY A 422 22.96 30.13 -3.07
C GLY A 422 23.05 28.60 -3.02
N ILE A 423 22.63 27.96 -1.92
CA ILE A 423 22.70 26.50 -1.75
C ILE A 423 21.81 25.75 -2.75
N ASN A 424 20.73 26.38 -3.24
CA ASN A 424 19.86 25.79 -4.25
C ASN A 424 20.61 25.40 -5.52
N ASN A 425 21.54 26.24 -5.97
CA ASN A 425 22.34 25.96 -7.16
C ASN A 425 23.18 24.70 -6.97
N TRP A 426 23.75 24.52 -5.78
CA TRP A 426 24.50 23.30 -5.44
C TRP A 426 23.58 22.07 -5.38
N ILE A 427 22.41 22.19 -4.75
CA ILE A 427 21.46 21.08 -4.61
C ILE A 427 20.97 20.62 -5.98
N VAL A 428 20.56 21.55 -6.85
CA VAL A 428 20.08 21.24 -8.21
C VAL A 428 21.18 20.61 -9.06
N ALA A 429 22.44 21.05 -8.90
CA ALA A 429 23.55 20.51 -9.66
C ALA A 429 23.99 19.10 -9.22
N ASN A 430 23.72 18.70 -7.97
CA ASN A 430 24.26 17.46 -7.38
C ASN A 430 23.18 16.44 -7.02
N THR A 431 21.90 16.79 -7.07
CA THR A 431 20.80 15.94 -6.61
C THR A 431 19.58 16.05 -7.52
N SER A 432 18.62 15.15 -7.36
CA SER A 432 17.35 15.16 -8.10
C SER A 432 16.33 16.18 -7.57
N TYR A 433 16.69 17.00 -6.58
CA TYR A 433 15.81 17.99 -5.98
C TYR A 433 15.96 19.35 -6.66
N THR A 434 14.87 20.12 -6.67
CA THR A 434 14.81 21.47 -7.28
C THR A 434 15.41 22.57 -6.39
N GLY A 435 15.90 22.23 -5.20
CA GLY A 435 16.48 23.16 -4.24
C GLY A 435 16.36 22.65 -2.80
N LEU A 436 16.57 23.54 -1.83
CA LEU A 436 16.45 23.25 -0.40
C LEU A 436 14.97 23.16 0.00
N THR A 437 14.33 22.05 -0.33
CA THR A 437 12.94 21.77 0.03
C THR A 437 12.84 21.04 1.37
N MET A 438 11.66 21.05 1.99
CA MET A 438 11.36 20.22 3.16
C MET A 438 11.60 18.74 2.85
N GLN A 439 11.23 18.29 1.65
CA GLN A 439 11.47 16.93 1.16
C GLN A 439 12.96 16.60 1.12
N PHE A 440 13.80 17.50 0.61
CA PHE A 440 15.25 17.34 0.62
C PHE A 440 15.78 17.19 2.04
N ILE A 441 15.38 18.09 2.95
CA ILE A 441 15.88 18.10 4.34
C ILE A 441 15.54 16.79 5.05
N VAL A 442 14.28 16.37 5.01
CA VAL A 442 13.84 15.14 5.68
C VAL A 442 14.39 13.90 4.97
N GLY A 443 14.49 13.93 3.64
CA GLY A 443 15.06 12.87 2.82
C GLY A 443 16.48 12.52 3.25
N TYR A 444 17.37 13.51 3.25
CA TYR A 444 18.76 13.32 3.67
C TYR A 444 18.91 13.04 5.17
N SER A 445 18.00 13.55 6.01
CA SER A 445 18.02 13.27 7.46
C SER A 445 17.72 11.81 7.78
N PHE A 446 16.77 11.20 7.06
CA PHE A 446 16.35 9.80 7.28
C PHE A 446 17.05 8.80 6.34
N ALA A 447 17.77 9.24 5.30
CA ALA A 447 18.53 8.37 4.40
C ALA A 447 19.50 7.41 5.12
N PRO A 448 20.25 7.81 6.18
CA PRO A 448 21.10 6.88 6.92
C PRO A 448 20.32 5.73 7.54
N ILE A 449 19.12 6.00 8.07
CA ILE A 449 18.26 4.96 8.65
C ILE A 449 17.75 4.03 7.55
N ALA A 450 17.25 4.57 6.44
CA ALA A 450 16.81 3.79 5.30
C ALA A 450 17.92 2.87 4.75
N TRP A 451 19.14 3.40 4.64
CA TRP A 451 20.29 2.62 4.19
C TRP A 451 20.68 1.51 5.18
N LEU A 452 20.69 1.79 6.49
CA LEU A 452 20.96 0.78 7.52
C LEU A 452 19.92 -0.34 7.52
N MET A 453 18.68 -0.05 7.13
CA MET A 453 17.60 -1.04 6.99
C MET A 453 17.73 -1.94 5.76
N GLY A 454 18.71 -1.69 4.88
CA GLY A 454 18.94 -2.50 3.69
C GLY A 454 18.42 -1.89 2.37
N ILE A 455 17.99 -0.63 2.37
CA ILE A 455 17.73 0.12 1.13
C ILE A 455 19.05 0.48 0.46
N ALA A 456 19.12 0.36 -0.87
CA ALA A 456 20.29 0.79 -1.64
C ALA A 456 20.49 2.30 -1.52
N TRP A 457 21.73 2.79 -1.59
CA TRP A 457 21.99 4.22 -1.39
C TRP A 457 21.30 5.08 -2.46
N GLU A 458 21.17 4.55 -3.67
CA GLU A 458 20.46 5.18 -4.79
C GLU A 458 19.00 5.52 -4.46
N ASP A 459 18.33 4.69 -3.65
CA ASP A 459 16.93 4.90 -3.24
C ASP A 459 16.81 5.43 -1.79
N ALA A 460 17.90 5.50 -1.04
CA ALA A 460 17.87 5.77 0.40
C ALA A 460 17.30 7.15 0.73
N VAL A 461 17.59 8.15 -0.10
CA VAL A 461 17.05 9.52 0.09
C VAL A 461 15.56 9.57 -0.20
N LEU A 462 15.07 8.86 -1.22
CA LEU A 462 13.64 8.76 -1.54
C LEU A 462 12.88 8.06 -0.40
N VAL A 463 13.39 6.93 0.08
CA VAL A 463 12.77 6.22 1.21
C VAL A 463 12.88 7.03 2.50
N GLY A 464 13.98 7.75 2.71
CA GLY A 464 14.13 8.69 3.82
C GLY A 464 13.08 9.80 3.77
N GLN A 465 12.78 10.32 2.58
CA GLN A 465 11.76 11.34 2.40
C GLN A 465 10.39 10.81 2.80
N LEU A 466 10.03 9.61 2.30
CA LEU A 466 8.78 8.95 2.63
C LEU A 466 8.62 8.68 4.13
N LEU A 467 9.69 8.25 4.81
CA LEU A 467 9.70 8.07 6.26
C LEU A 467 9.47 9.41 6.99
N GLY A 468 10.14 10.48 6.55
CA GLY A 468 9.96 11.81 7.12
C GLY A 468 8.55 12.37 6.92
N GLU A 469 8.01 12.27 5.69
CA GLU A 469 6.64 12.67 5.36
C GLU A 469 5.62 11.92 6.22
N LYS A 470 5.80 10.61 6.37
CA LYS A 470 4.96 9.78 7.24
C LYS A 470 4.96 10.30 8.68
N THR A 471 6.15 10.49 9.24
CA THR A 471 6.30 10.83 10.66
C THR A 471 5.81 12.23 10.99
N ILE A 472 6.11 13.21 10.13
CA ILE A 472 5.79 14.62 10.37
C ILE A 472 4.33 14.91 10.03
N LEU A 473 3.85 14.39 8.90
CA LEU A 473 2.47 14.59 8.45
C LEU A 473 1.62 13.37 8.79
N ASN A 474 1.60 12.39 7.90
CA ASN A 474 0.90 11.12 8.03
C ASN A 474 1.28 10.18 6.87
N GLU A 475 0.91 8.92 7.02
CA GLU A 475 1.10 7.87 6.04
C GLU A 475 0.28 8.06 4.75
N PHE A 476 -0.88 8.72 4.80
CA PHE A 476 -1.68 9.00 3.60
C PHE A 476 -0.92 9.86 2.59
N TYR A 477 -0.29 10.94 3.06
CA TYR A 477 0.52 11.82 2.25
C TYR A 477 1.72 11.05 1.69
N ALA A 478 2.41 10.31 2.55
CA ALA A 478 3.57 9.52 2.13
C ALA A 478 3.21 8.42 1.10
N TYR A 479 2.05 7.77 1.21
CA TYR A 479 1.60 6.79 0.21
C TYR A 479 1.26 7.43 -1.14
N LYS A 480 0.65 8.62 -1.13
CA LYS A 480 0.44 9.40 -2.34
C LYS A 480 1.77 9.72 -3.00
N THR A 481 2.74 10.23 -2.23
CA THR A 481 4.09 10.52 -2.72
C THR A 481 4.77 9.25 -3.27
N LEU A 482 4.68 8.12 -2.57
CA LEU A 482 5.24 6.84 -3.05
C LEU A 482 4.59 6.42 -4.38
N GLY A 483 3.28 6.55 -4.52
CA GLY A 483 2.56 6.29 -5.77
C GLY A 483 3.05 7.18 -6.91
N GLU A 484 3.23 8.48 -6.65
CA GLU A 484 3.75 9.45 -7.63
C GLU A 484 5.21 9.15 -8.02
N MET A 485 6.08 8.86 -7.05
CA MET A 485 7.48 8.47 -7.29
C MET A 485 7.58 7.16 -8.09
N LYS A 486 6.71 6.18 -7.81
CA LYS A 486 6.60 4.93 -8.56
C LYS A 486 6.13 5.18 -9.99
N ALA A 487 5.08 5.97 -10.19
CA ALA A 487 4.56 6.30 -11.52
C ALA A 487 5.61 7.07 -12.36
N ALA A 488 6.38 7.96 -11.72
CA ALA A 488 7.49 8.67 -12.33
C ALA A 488 8.78 7.84 -12.48
N SER A 489 8.76 6.56 -12.09
CA SER A 489 9.90 5.63 -12.17
C SER A 489 11.18 6.16 -11.51
N LEU A 490 11.04 6.82 -10.35
CA LEU A 490 12.18 7.40 -9.63
C LEU A 490 13.00 6.38 -8.84
N PHE A 491 12.42 5.22 -8.51
CA PHE A 491 13.12 4.15 -7.80
C PHE A 491 13.99 3.32 -8.73
N THR A 492 15.21 3.03 -8.27
CA THR A 492 16.17 2.15 -8.96
C THR A 492 15.82 0.69 -8.73
N TYR A 493 15.29 0.32 -7.56
CA TYR A 493 15.00 -1.07 -7.22
C TYR A 493 13.54 -1.26 -6.78
N GLU A 494 12.85 -2.23 -7.38
CA GLU A 494 11.49 -2.64 -6.96
C GLU A 494 11.43 -3.07 -5.49
N LYS A 495 12.50 -3.68 -4.99
CA LYS A 495 12.66 -4.01 -3.56
C LYS A 495 12.46 -2.78 -2.67
N SER A 496 12.94 -1.61 -3.08
CA SER A 496 12.80 -0.36 -2.31
C SER A 496 11.35 0.10 -2.26
N ILE A 497 10.58 -0.05 -3.35
CA ILE A 497 9.13 0.25 -3.39
C ILE A 497 8.37 -0.67 -2.43
N VAL A 498 8.67 -1.98 -2.48
CA VAL A 498 8.04 -2.94 -1.56
C VAL A 498 8.42 -2.62 -0.12
N MET A 499 9.69 -2.41 0.19
CA MET A 499 10.12 -2.05 1.54
C MET A 499 9.49 -0.73 2.02
N ALA A 500 9.41 0.30 1.16
CA ALA A 500 8.73 1.55 1.46
C ALA A 500 7.25 1.31 1.80
N THR A 501 6.57 0.40 1.10
CA THR A 501 5.19 -0.01 1.43
C THR A 501 5.07 -0.52 2.87
N TYR A 502 6.03 -1.31 3.36
CA TYR A 502 6.01 -1.76 4.77
C TYR A 502 6.40 -0.65 5.74
N ILE A 503 7.37 0.19 5.38
CA ILE A 503 7.78 1.35 6.19
C ILE A 503 6.60 2.29 6.42
N LEU A 504 5.77 2.51 5.40
CA LEU A 504 4.61 3.41 5.46
C LEU A 504 3.39 2.77 6.11
N CYS A 505 3.34 1.45 6.26
CA CYS A 505 2.21 0.73 6.83
C CYS A 505 2.11 0.85 8.35
N GLY A 506 1.71 2.03 8.83
CA GLY A 506 1.33 2.27 10.22
C GLY A 506 0.96 3.73 10.48
N PHE A 507 0.08 3.99 11.45
CA PHE A 507 -0.35 5.33 11.86
C PHE A 507 0.68 6.12 12.70
N ALA A 508 1.95 5.71 12.79
CA ALA A 508 2.96 6.38 13.61
C ALA A 508 3.35 7.77 13.08
N ASN A 509 2.69 8.81 13.58
CA ASN A 509 2.92 10.23 13.26
C ASN A 509 2.49 11.13 14.43
N PHE A 510 2.86 12.41 14.41
CA PHE A 510 2.54 13.33 15.51
C PHE A 510 1.03 13.56 15.73
N ALA A 511 0.23 13.57 14.66
CA ALA A 511 -1.22 13.74 14.76
C ALA A 511 -1.87 12.56 15.50
N SER A 512 -1.36 11.33 15.30
CA SER A 512 -1.85 10.12 15.96
C SER A 512 -1.72 10.16 17.47
N ILE A 513 -0.76 10.91 18.04
CA ILE A 513 -0.67 11.11 19.49
C ILE A 513 -1.95 11.80 20.01
N GLY A 514 -2.37 12.88 19.35
CA GLY A 514 -3.59 13.59 19.69
C GLY A 514 -4.84 12.72 19.51
N ILE A 515 -4.90 11.96 18.41
CA ILE A 515 -5.99 11.02 18.13
C ILE A 515 -6.12 9.96 19.23
N GLN A 516 -5.01 9.38 19.68
CA GLN A 516 -5.02 8.37 20.74
C GLN A 516 -5.38 8.94 22.11
N ILE A 517 -4.86 10.12 22.47
CA ILE A 517 -5.22 10.79 23.74
C ILE A 517 -6.71 11.11 23.76
N GLY A 518 -7.27 11.57 22.63
CA GLY A 518 -8.70 11.84 22.49
C GLY A 518 -9.54 10.56 22.53
N GLY A 519 -9.22 9.58 21.69
CA GLY A 519 -9.98 8.34 21.52
C GLY A 519 -9.91 7.42 22.73
N ILE A 520 -8.71 6.98 23.12
CA ILE A 520 -8.52 6.11 24.29
C ILE A 520 -8.90 6.86 25.57
N GLY A 521 -8.57 8.15 25.65
CA GLY A 521 -8.90 8.97 26.81
C GLY A 521 -10.40 9.21 26.99
N ALA A 522 -11.22 9.13 25.94
CA ALA A 522 -12.67 9.14 26.08
C ALA A 522 -13.21 7.85 26.72
N LEU A 523 -12.54 6.71 26.48
CA LEU A 523 -12.89 5.41 27.06
C LEU A 523 -12.36 5.24 28.49
N ALA A 524 -11.19 5.83 28.78
CA ALA A 524 -10.58 5.80 30.11
C ALA A 524 -10.10 7.20 30.53
N PRO A 525 -11.01 8.10 30.97
CA PRO A 525 -10.68 9.49 31.31
C PRO A 525 -9.57 9.63 32.36
N SER A 526 -9.51 8.72 33.33
CA SER A 526 -8.48 8.69 34.38
C SER A 526 -7.06 8.42 33.85
N ARG A 527 -6.93 7.90 32.63
CA ARG A 527 -5.63 7.54 32.01
C ARG A 527 -5.10 8.58 31.04
N LYS A 528 -5.82 9.68 30.78
CA LYS A 528 -5.41 10.74 29.84
C LYS A 528 -3.99 11.29 30.10
N GLY A 529 -3.64 11.50 31.37
CA GLY A 529 -2.30 11.96 31.75
C GLY A 529 -1.20 10.98 31.32
N LEU A 530 -1.43 9.68 31.54
CA LEU A 530 -0.51 8.62 31.14
C LEU A 530 -0.38 8.50 29.61
N LEU A 531 -1.49 8.61 28.88
CA LEU A 531 -1.47 8.59 27.40
C LEU A 531 -0.63 9.74 26.84
N SER A 532 -0.77 10.94 27.41
CA SER A 532 0.03 12.11 27.03
C SER A 532 1.52 11.90 27.32
N GLU A 533 1.86 11.38 28.51
CA GLU A 533 3.25 11.08 28.89
C GLU A 533 3.92 10.07 27.93
N LEU A 534 3.16 9.08 27.45
CA LEU A 534 3.66 7.99 26.62
C LEU A 534 3.66 8.28 25.12
N GLY A 535 2.95 9.32 24.66
CA GLY A 535 2.65 9.55 23.24
C GLY A 535 3.86 9.54 22.31
N ILE A 536 4.91 10.29 22.64
CA ILE A 536 6.13 10.36 21.81
C ILE A 536 6.85 9.00 21.75
N LEU A 537 6.94 8.30 22.87
CA LEU A 537 7.55 6.97 22.90
C LEU A 537 6.71 5.95 22.13
N ALA A 538 5.38 6.07 22.14
CA ALA A 538 4.48 5.20 21.40
C ALA A 538 4.62 5.42 19.89
N LEU A 539 4.82 6.67 19.44
CA LEU A 539 5.15 7.01 18.06
C LEU A 539 6.47 6.36 17.63
N VAL A 540 7.51 6.46 18.46
CA VAL A 540 8.80 5.80 18.19
C VAL A 540 8.62 4.29 18.10
N ALA A 541 7.90 3.67 19.04
CA ALA A 541 7.63 2.24 19.04
C ALA A 541 6.84 1.78 17.81
N GLY A 542 5.79 2.51 17.43
CA GLY A 542 5.01 2.23 16.23
C GLY A 542 5.82 2.39 14.94
N THR A 543 6.71 3.39 14.89
CA THR A 543 7.65 3.57 13.78
C THR A 543 8.60 2.38 13.69
N LEU A 544 9.28 2.03 14.78
CA LEU A 544 10.17 0.86 14.85
C LEU A 544 9.47 -0.42 14.43
N ALA A 545 8.20 -0.62 14.80
CA ALA A 545 7.41 -1.76 14.37
C ALA A 545 7.30 -1.86 12.83
N SER A 546 6.92 -0.77 12.16
CA SER A 546 6.89 -0.72 10.69
C SER A 546 8.28 -0.89 10.04
N LEU A 547 9.34 -0.41 10.70
CA LEU A 547 10.71 -0.61 10.20
C LEU A 547 11.16 -2.08 10.37
N PHE A 548 10.81 -2.74 11.48
CA PHE A 548 11.12 -4.17 11.68
C PHE A 548 10.49 -5.04 10.59
N THR A 549 9.21 -4.81 10.27
CA THR A 549 8.51 -5.58 9.23
C THR A 549 9.13 -5.35 7.85
N ALA A 550 9.47 -4.10 7.52
CA ALA A 550 10.14 -3.75 6.27
C ALA A 550 11.51 -4.44 6.11
N VAL A 551 12.33 -4.46 7.16
CA VAL A 551 13.64 -5.13 7.12
C VAL A 551 13.48 -6.64 6.92
N ILE A 552 12.57 -7.28 7.66
CA ILE A 552 12.33 -8.73 7.55
C ILE A 552 11.87 -9.10 6.14
N VAL A 553 10.97 -8.32 5.55
CA VAL A 553 10.54 -8.52 4.16
C VAL A 553 11.68 -8.25 3.19
N GLY A 554 12.45 -7.19 3.40
CA GLY A 554 13.62 -6.85 2.59
C GLY A 554 14.71 -7.93 2.57
N MET A 555 14.82 -8.75 3.62
CA MET A 555 15.72 -9.92 3.63
C MET A 555 15.24 -11.05 2.71
N MET A 556 13.94 -11.12 2.44
CA MET A 556 13.30 -12.20 1.68
C MET A 556 13.08 -11.86 0.21
N LEU A 557 13.20 -10.58 -0.16
CA LEU A 557 13.28 -10.10 -1.53
C LEU A 557 14.73 -10.18 -1.98
#